data_AF-A0A8H7SCM7-F1
#
_entry.id   AF-A0A8H7SCM7-F1
#
_cell.length_a   1.000
_cell.length_b   1.000
_cell.length_c   1.000
_cell.angle_alpha   90.00
_cell.angle_beta   90.00
_cell.angle_gamma   90.00
#
_symmetry.space_group_name_H-M   'P 1'
#
loop_
_entity.id
_entity.type
_entity.pdbx_description
1 polymer ?
#
loop_
_entity_poly.entity_id
_entity_poly.type
_entity_poly.pdbx_seq_one_letter_code
_entity_poly.pdbx_strand_id
1 'polypeptide(L)'
;MTMLTLVWYFTICTLLCQSIVFGQRIVAVGDIHGDYHRMLTILKFSGIVDDDAHWAGGDTIFVQTGDIVDRGDDTIKLYQLIQKLQEEAPLHGGQVVSLLGNHEIMNLSGDWRYVSEHDIQIFGGVEERKKAFAPEGWIGRDLVEKNLTAKVGTSVFVHGGIHPSFAQEGVEGINLKTRQTILDYVESRGRHDPYKVFGGHGPTWYRGYALDDGNICSILDEALDLLEADRMVMGHTVQRDGMIHTRCGGKAVLIDIGISHVYGGHFGALEIVGDELTALYRDGRRRLLVDRGRPKMIHQEL
;
A
#
# COMPACT_ATOMS: atom_id res chain seq x y z
N MET A 1 -38.37 26.33 41.96
CA MET A 1 -37.06 26.46 41.29
C MET A 1 -36.64 25.08 40.82
N THR A 2 -36.66 24.90 39.52
CA THR A 2 -36.58 23.64 38.76
C THR A 2 -35.15 23.09 38.70
N MET A 3 -34.99 21.78 38.95
CA MET A 3 -33.77 21.03 38.66
C MET A 3 -33.55 20.98 37.15
N LEU A 4 -32.39 21.47 36.68
CA LEU A 4 -31.88 21.17 35.35
C LEU A 4 -31.21 19.79 35.37
N THR A 5 -31.78 18.83 34.66
CA THR A 5 -31.11 17.61 34.25
C THR A 5 -30.35 17.87 32.95
N LEU A 6 -29.01 17.93 33.03
CA LEU A 6 -28.13 17.91 31.86
C LEU A 6 -28.07 16.47 31.33
N VAL A 7 -28.77 16.19 30.24
CA VAL A 7 -28.60 14.93 29.49
C VAL A 7 -27.39 15.12 28.58
N TRP A 8 -26.29 14.44 28.92
CA TRP A 8 -25.12 14.33 28.06
C TRP A 8 -25.47 13.44 26.86
N TYR A 9 -25.44 14.01 25.66
CA TYR A 9 -25.39 13.23 24.43
C TYR A 9 -24.04 12.50 24.37
N PHE A 10 -24.02 11.23 24.76
CA PHE A 10 -22.98 10.31 24.34
C PHE A 10 -23.19 9.99 22.86
N THR A 11 -22.45 10.64 21.98
CA THR A 11 -22.28 10.18 20.61
C THR A 11 -21.50 8.87 20.67
N ILE A 12 -22.22 7.75 20.58
CA ILE A 12 -21.64 6.43 20.37
C ILE A 12 -21.04 6.45 18.97
N CYS A 13 -19.75 6.75 18.87
CA CYS A 13 -18.95 6.45 17.70
C CYS A 13 -18.81 4.93 17.65
N THR A 14 -19.77 4.27 16.99
CA THR A 14 -19.62 2.88 16.60
C THR A 14 -18.57 2.85 15.50
N LEU A 15 -17.30 2.70 15.90
CA LEU A 15 -16.31 2.10 15.03
C LEU A 15 -16.87 0.73 14.64
N LEU A 16 -17.47 0.67 13.45
CA LEU A 16 -17.66 -0.58 12.74
C LEU A 16 -16.24 -1.12 12.50
N CYS A 17 -15.80 -2.00 13.40
CA CYS A 17 -14.76 -2.95 13.10
C CYS A 17 -15.32 -3.84 11.98
N GLN A 18 -15.19 -3.40 10.73
CA GLN A 18 -15.53 -4.22 9.57
C GLN A 18 -14.55 -5.38 9.57
N SER A 19 -15.00 -6.52 10.10
CA SER A 19 -14.30 -7.78 9.96
C SER A 19 -14.25 -8.13 8.48
N ILE A 20 -13.05 -8.21 7.92
CA ILE A 20 -12.83 -8.69 6.55
C ILE A 20 -13.49 -10.06 6.41
N VAL A 21 -14.41 -10.18 5.47
CA VAL A 21 -15.13 -11.44 5.24
C VAL A 21 -14.27 -12.32 4.35
N PHE A 22 -14.15 -13.61 4.69
CA PHE A 22 -13.46 -14.57 3.82
C PHE A 22 -14.10 -14.56 2.43
N GLY A 23 -13.30 -14.32 1.39
CA GLY A 23 -13.78 -14.20 0.01
C GLY A 23 -14.15 -12.78 -0.42
N GLN A 24 -14.04 -11.77 0.46
CA GLN A 24 -14.13 -10.36 0.07
C GLN A 24 -13.08 -10.06 -1.01
N ARG A 25 -13.50 -9.37 -2.06
CA ARG A 25 -12.65 -9.05 -3.19
C ARG A 25 -11.59 -8.03 -2.78
N ILE A 26 -10.33 -8.30 -3.14
CA ILE A 26 -9.23 -7.36 -2.98
C ILE A 26 -8.69 -7.01 -4.37
N VAL A 27 -8.45 -5.74 -4.63
CA VAL A 27 -7.72 -5.28 -5.82
C VAL A 27 -6.51 -4.49 -5.34
N ALA A 28 -5.32 -4.87 -5.80
CA ALA A 28 -4.07 -4.21 -5.43
C ALA A 28 -3.34 -3.64 -6.64
N VAL A 29 -2.80 -2.44 -6.50
CA VAL A 29 -2.02 -1.74 -7.52
C VAL A 29 -0.70 -1.30 -6.93
N GLY A 30 0.38 -1.54 -7.69
CA GLY A 30 1.75 -1.18 -7.34
C GLY A 30 2.06 0.30 -7.56
N ASP A 31 3.34 0.54 -7.85
CA ASP A 31 3.97 1.85 -7.94
C ASP A 31 3.41 2.67 -9.10
N ILE A 32 2.94 3.89 -8.81
CA ILE A 32 2.27 4.78 -9.76
C ILE A 32 3.16 5.91 -10.25
N HIS A 33 4.08 6.39 -9.39
CA HIS A 33 5.09 7.40 -9.72
C HIS A 33 4.56 8.56 -10.58
N GLY A 34 3.60 9.30 -10.03
CA GLY A 34 3.14 10.57 -10.57
C GLY A 34 2.33 10.46 -11.87
N ASP A 35 1.78 9.28 -12.22
CA ASP A 35 0.99 9.07 -13.45
C ASP A 35 -0.51 8.85 -13.15
N TYR A 36 -1.27 9.95 -13.09
CA TYR A 36 -2.70 9.91 -12.78
C TYR A 36 -3.52 9.23 -13.87
N HIS A 37 -3.19 9.45 -15.14
CA HIS A 37 -3.95 8.86 -16.25
C HIS A 37 -3.92 7.33 -16.19
N ARG A 38 -2.77 6.76 -15.86
CA ARG A 38 -2.63 5.31 -15.74
C ARG A 38 -3.31 4.74 -14.52
N MET A 39 -3.15 5.39 -13.37
CA MET A 39 -3.89 5.02 -12.16
C MET A 39 -5.40 5.00 -12.44
N LEU A 40 -5.95 6.08 -12.99
CA LEU A 40 -7.38 6.17 -13.29
C LEU A 40 -7.83 5.09 -14.28
N THR A 41 -7.05 4.82 -15.32
CA THR A 41 -7.36 3.76 -16.30
C THR A 41 -7.41 2.39 -15.63
N ILE A 42 -6.45 2.08 -14.75
CA ILE A 42 -6.40 0.83 -13.99
C ILE A 42 -7.62 0.70 -13.08
N LEU A 43 -7.95 1.75 -12.33
CA LEU A 43 -9.10 1.73 -11.44
C LEU A 43 -10.42 1.53 -12.18
N LYS A 44 -10.57 2.09 -13.39
CA LYS A 44 -11.77 1.90 -14.22
C LYS A 44 -11.91 0.45 -14.70
N PHE A 45 -10.91 -0.12 -15.37
CA PHE A 45 -11.07 -1.48 -15.89
C PHE A 45 -11.05 -2.56 -14.79
N SER A 46 -10.50 -2.26 -13.61
CA SER A 46 -10.58 -3.13 -12.43
C SER A 46 -11.89 -2.95 -11.64
N GLY A 47 -12.76 -2.01 -12.04
CA GLY A 47 -14.06 -1.77 -11.42
C GLY A 47 -13.99 -1.13 -10.04
N ILE A 48 -12.89 -0.45 -9.70
CA ILE A 48 -12.75 0.31 -8.45
C ILE A 48 -13.43 1.66 -8.54
N VAL A 49 -13.41 2.28 -9.73
CA VAL A 49 -14.09 3.54 -9.99
C VAL A 49 -14.94 3.49 -11.26
N ASP A 50 -15.95 4.34 -11.32
CA ASP A 50 -16.75 4.58 -12.52
C ASP A 50 -16.08 5.55 -13.51
N ASP A 51 -16.80 5.96 -14.55
CA ASP A 51 -16.29 6.87 -15.58
C ASP A 51 -15.98 8.28 -15.07
N ASP A 52 -16.62 8.70 -13.98
CA ASP A 52 -16.46 9.99 -13.32
C ASP A 52 -15.48 9.92 -12.13
N ALA A 53 -14.75 8.80 -12.01
CA ALA A 53 -13.78 8.53 -10.96
C ALA A 53 -14.37 8.52 -9.53
N HIS A 54 -15.64 8.14 -9.38
CA HIS A 54 -16.26 7.85 -8.08
C HIS A 54 -16.15 6.36 -7.75
N TRP A 55 -16.16 6.03 -6.46
CA TRP A 55 -16.11 4.63 -6.00
C TRP A 55 -17.22 3.78 -6.62
N ALA A 56 -16.82 2.71 -7.30
CA ALA A 56 -17.70 1.72 -7.91
C ALA A 56 -17.38 0.29 -7.46
N GLY A 57 -16.41 0.13 -6.55
CA GLY A 57 -15.89 -1.16 -6.09
C GLY A 57 -16.83 -1.95 -5.17
N GLY A 58 -17.99 -1.42 -4.79
CA GLY A 58 -18.89 -2.06 -3.83
C GLY A 58 -18.18 -2.29 -2.49
N ASP A 59 -18.17 -3.54 -2.03
CA ASP A 59 -17.47 -3.99 -0.83
C ASP A 59 -16.00 -4.38 -1.07
N THR A 60 -15.43 -4.08 -2.24
CA THR A 60 -14.02 -4.39 -2.54
C THR A 60 -13.07 -3.64 -1.60
N ILE A 61 -11.97 -4.30 -1.21
CA ILE A 61 -10.83 -3.65 -0.57
C ILE A 61 -9.81 -3.29 -1.66
N PHE A 62 -9.61 -2.00 -1.89
CA PHE A 62 -8.56 -1.50 -2.79
C PHE A 62 -7.26 -1.27 -2.00
N VAL A 63 -6.14 -1.82 -2.47
CA VAL A 63 -4.82 -1.66 -1.85
C VAL A 63 -3.85 -0.95 -2.82
N GLN A 64 -3.22 0.12 -2.36
CA GLN A 64 -2.14 0.80 -3.06
C GLN A 64 -0.85 0.63 -2.24
N THR A 65 0.20 0.05 -2.82
CA THR A 65 1.40 -0.39 -2.06
C THR A 65 2.53 0.66 -1.98
N GLY A 66 2.23 1.96 -2.02
CA GLY A 66 3.23 3.02 -1.94
C GLY A 66 3.81 3.46 -3.30
N ASP A 67 4.67 4.48 -3.26
CA ASP A 67 5.26 5.12 -4.45
C ASP A 67 4.21 5.68 -5.40
N ILE A 68 3.30 6.48 -4.83
CA ILE A 68 2.33 7.28 -5.58
C ILE A 68 3.03 8.47 -6.23
N VAL A 69 3.99 9.06 -5.52
CA VAL A 69 4.70 10.30 -5.87
C VAL A 69 6.00 10.06 -6.65
N ASP A 70 6.59 11.15 -7.11
CA ASP A 70 7.87 11.28 -7.84
C ASP A 70 7.84 10.77 -9.28
N ARG A 71 8.88 11.14 -10.03
CA ARG A 71 9.08 10.90 -11.47
C ARG A 71 8.10 11.63 -12.37
N GLY A 72 6.79 11.37 -12.21
CA GLY A 72 5.72 12.05 -12.93
C GLY A 72 5.29 13.34 -12.24
N ASP A 73 4.28 13.99 -12.83
CA ASP A 73 3.88 15.36 -12.50
C ASP A 73 2.48 15.46 -11.87
N ASP A 74 1.75 14.35 -11.73
CA ASP A 74 0.35 14.35 -11.29
C ASP A 74 0.16 14.10 -9.78
N THR A 75 1.15 14.42 -8.95
CA THR A 75 1.14 14.16 -7.50
C THR A 75 -0.13 14.68 -6.82
N ILE A 76 -0.53 15.92 -7.10
CA ILE A 76 -1.73 16.53 -6.51
C ILE A 76 -2.98 15.72 -6.84
N LYS A 77 -3.18 15.37 -8.11
CA LYS A 77 -4.37 14.63 -8.57
C LYS A 77 -4.43 13.24 -7.96
N LEU A 78 -3.29 12.58 -7.80
CA LEU A 78 -3.20 11.25 -7.22
C LEU A 78 -3.59 11.24 -5.74
N TYR A 79 -3.04 12.15 -4.92
CA TYR A 79 -3.44 12.22 -3.51
C TYR A 79 -4.89 12.64 -3.33
N GLN A 80 -5.39 13.59 -4.14
CA GLN A 80 -6.81 13.95 -4.13
C GLN A 80 -7.71 12.76 -4.50
N LEU A 81 -7.32 11.95 -5.48
CA LEU A 81 -8.06 10.74 -5.86
C LEU A 81 -8.07 9.72 -4.72
N ILE A 82 -6.91 9.42 -4.12
CA ILE A 82 -6.83 8.45 -3.03
C ILE A 82 -7.64 8.91 -1.81
N GLN A 83 -7.53 10.19 -1.42
CA GLN A 83 -8.29 10.78 -0.31
C GLN A 83 -9.80 10.72 -0.59
N LYS A 84 -10.24 11.11 -1.80
CA LYS A 84 -11.63 10.98 -2.24
C LYS A 84 -12.13 9.53 -2.11
N LEU A 85 -11.37 8.56 -2.60
CA LEU A 85 -11.78 7.16 -2.55
C LEU A 85 -11.76 6.58 -1.12
N GLN A 86 -10.87 7.06 -0.25
CA GLN A 86 -10.88 6.71 1.18
C GLN A 86 -12.16 7.20 1.88
N GLU A 87 -12.75 8.32 1.44
CA GLU A 87 -14.03 8.82 1.94
C GLU A 87 -15.23 8.06 1.34
N GLU A 88 -15.19 7.75 0.05
CA GLU A 88 -16.32 7.12 -0.67
C GLU A 88 -16.46 5.62 -0.40
N ALA A 89 -15.35 4.86 -0.34
CA ALA A 89 -15.40 3.41 -0.26
C ALA A 89 -16.19 2.87 0.96
N PRO A 90 -16.00 3.41 2.19
CA PRO A 90 -16.72 2.91 3.37
C PRO A 90 -18.23 3.10 3.29
N LEU A 91 -18.72 4.08 2.52
CA LEU A 91 -20.16 4.31 2.30
C LEU A 91 -20.83 3.16 1.54
N HIS A 92 -20.04 2.34 0.85
CA HIS A 92 -20.49 1.18 0.09
C HIS A 92 -19.98 -0.16 0.65
N GLY A 93 -19.43 -0.14 1.87
CA GLY A 93 -18.86 -1.33 2.53
C GLY A 93 -17.47 -1.72 2.03
N GLY A 94 -16.86 -0.90 1.16
CA GLY A 94 -15.50 -1.09 0.68
C GLY A 94 -14.48 -0.36 1.53
N GLN A 95 -13.21 -0.50 1.17
CA GLN A 95 -12.10 0.15 1.88
C GLN A 95 -10.96 0.51 0.91
N VAL A 96 -10.26 1.61 1.19
CA VAL A 96 -8.98 1.93 0.55
C VAL A 96 -7.85 1.82 1.58
N VAL A 97 -6.88 0.95 1.30
CA VAL A 97 -5.65 0.78 2.06
C VAL A 97 -4.50 1.34 1.23
N SER A 98 -4.02 2.53 1.59
CA SER A 98 -2.85 3.15 0.95
C SER A 98 -1.66 3.09 1.90
N LEU A 99 -0.59 2.42 1.45
CA LEU A 99 0.64 2.24 2.21
C LEU A 99 1.68 3.29 1.84
N LEU A 100 2.66 3.50 2.72
CA LEU A 100 3.85 4.28 2.43
C LEU A 100 4.84 3.45 1.59
N GLY A 101 5.30 4.03 0.49
CA GLY A 101 6.49 3.60 -0.23
C GLY A 101 7.73 4.37 0.21
N ASN A 102 8.86 4.05 -0.40
CA ASN A 102 10.08 4.78 -0.06
C ASN A 102 10.04 6.22 -0.58
N HIS A 103 9.33 6.50 -1.67
CA HIS A 103 9.21 7.85 -2.21
C HIS A 103 8.36 8.77 -1.34
N GLU A 104 7.32 8.27 -0.67
CA GLU A 104 6.59 9.05 0.34
C GLU A 104 7.51 9.47 1.50
N ILE A 105 8.32 8.52 2.01
CA ILE A 105 9.26 8.76 3.11
C ILE A 105 10.35 9.76 2.70
N MET A 106 10.88 9.63 1.48
CA MET A 106 11.85 10.57 0.92
C MET A 106 11.27 11.99 0.83
N ASN A 107 10.05 12.13 0.31
CA ASN A 107 9.39 13.43 0.19
C ASN A 107 9.12 14.08 1.55
N LEU A 108 8.61 13.31 2.51
CA LEU A 108 8.39 13.75 3.89
C LEU A 108 9.68 14.26 4.54
N SER A 109 10.81 13.58 4.32
CA SER A 109 12.11 13.94 4.91
C SER A 109 12.90 15.00 4.12
N GLY A 110 12.31 15.54 3.03
CA GLY A 110 12.91 16.58 2.20
C GLY A 110 13.95 16.08 1.20
N ASP A 111 13.98 14.78 0.92
CA ASP A 111 14.79 14.18 -0.14
C ASP A 111 14.00 14.17 -1.46
N TRP A 112 14.30 15.13 -2.33
CA TRP A 112 13.57 15.37 -3.58
C TRP A 112 14.36 14.93 -4.82
N ARG A 113 15.33 14.02 -4.68
CA ARG A 113 16.19 13.56 -5.80
C ARG A 113 15.43 13.02 -7.00
N TYR A 114 14.17 12.60 -6.84
CA TYR A 114 13.33 12.03 -7.89
C TYR A 114 12.10 12.87 -8.22
N VAL A 115 11.95 14.04 -7.60
CA VAL A 115 10.87 14.99 -7.90
C VAL A 115 11.20 15.71 -9.20
N SER A 116 10.24 15.77 -10.13
CA SER A 116 10.41 16.53 -11.37
C SER A 116 10.32 18.03 -11.12
N GLU A 117 11.00 18.84 -11.93
CA GLU A 117 10.87 20.30 -11.85
C GLU A 117 9.44 20.77 -12.14
N HIS A 118 8.73 20.04 -13.01
CA HIS A 118 7.37 20.38 -13.39
C HIS A 118 6.37 20.09 -12.26
N ASP A 119 6.52 18.99 -11.51
CA ASP A 119 5.74 18.72 -10.30
C ASP A 119 5.87 19.89 -9.31
N ILE A 120 7.10 20.37 -9.07
CA ILE A 120 7.35 21.55 -8.22
C ILE A 120 6.61 22.79 -8.73
N GLN A 121 6.61 23.03 -10.04
CA GLN A 121 5.88 24.16 -10.65
C GLN A 121 4.36 24.04 -10.49
N ILE A 122 3.82 22.83 -10.60
CA ILE A 122 2.38 22.55 -10.42
C ILE A 122 1.93 22.87 -8.99
N PHE A 123 2.77 22.61 -7.99
CA PHE A 123 2.51 23.04 -6.60
C PHE A 123 2.56 24.57 -6.42
N GLY A 124 3.07 25.34 -7.39
CA GLY A 124 3.30 26.78 -7.26
C GLY A 124 4.72 27.13 -6.80
N GLY A 125 5.66 26.17 -6.86
CA GLY A 125 7.05 26.33 -6.50
C GLY A 125 7.46 25.55 -5.25
N VAL A 126 8.75 25.67 -4.90
CA VAL A 126 9.39 24.88 -3.82
C VAL A 126 8.69 25.07 -2.47
N GLU A 127 8.36 26.31 -2.11
CA GLU A 127 7.79 26.58 -0.79
C GLU A 127 6.36 26.05 -0.63
N GLU A 128 5.55 26.10 -1.69
CA GLU A 128 4.19 25.54 -1.66
C GLU A 128 4.21 24.00 -1.63
N ARG A 129 5.13 23.37 -2.37
CA ARG A 129 5.32 21.92 -2.28
C ARG A 129 5.80 21.48 -0.89
N LYS A 130 6.75 22.21 -0.29
CA LYS A 130 7.17 21.95 1.11
C LYS A 130 5.99 22.06 2.07
N LYS A 131 5.16 23.10 1.95
CA LYS A 131 3.96 23.26 2.79
C LYS A 131 2.97 22.10 2.60
N ALA A 132 2.80 21.60 1.37
CA ALA A 132 1.91 20.47 1.11
C ALA A 132 2.39 19.17 1.79
N PHE A 133 3.70 18.90 1.76
CA PHE A 133 4.32 17.70 2.33
C PHE A 133 4.76 17.83 3.80
N ALA A 134 4.76 19.02 4.38
CA ALA A 134 5.01 19.21 5.81
C ALA A 134 4.02 18.35 6.64
N PRO A 135 4.38 17.89 7.84
CA PRO A 135 3.48 17.06 8.67
C PRO A 135 2.09 17.67 8.92
N GLU A 136 1.99 18.99 8.95
CA GLU A 136 0.74 19.77 9.05
C GLU A 136 0.08 20.08 7.70
N GLY A 137 0.79 19.83 6.60
CA GLY A 137 0.34 20.03 5.22
C GLY A 137 -0.73 19.03 4.80
N TRP A 138 -1.48 19.36 3.76
CA TRP A 138 -2.63 18.56 3.33
C TRP A 138 -2.26 17.17 2.78
N ILE A 139 -1.04 16.98 2.25
CA ILE A 139 -0.50 15.66 1.91
C ILE A 139 0.20 15.06 3.13
N GLY A 140 1.11 15.82 3.75
CA GLY A 140 1.96 15.30 4.81
C GLY A 140 1.17 14.77 6.02
N ARG A 141 0.05 15.41 6.37
CA ARG A 141 -0.82 14.95 7.47
C ARG A 141 -1.41 13.55 7.24
N ASP A 142 -1.73 13.21 5.99
CA ASP A 142 -2.22 11.87 5.63
C ASP A 142 -1.04 10.89 5.64
N LEU A 143 0.11 11.28 5.07
CA LEU A 143 1.28 10.40 5.00
C LEU A 143 1.84 10.01 6.37
N VAL A 144 1.89 10.92 7.36
CA VAL A 144 2.41 10.60 8.70
C VAL A 144 1.51 9.65 9.49
N GLU A 145 0.25 9.48 9.07
CA GLU A 145 -0.71 8.54 9.67
C GLU A 145 -0.75 7.18 8.95
N LYS A 146 -0.22 7.09 7.72
CA LYS A 146 -0.21 5.85 6.91
C LYS A 146 0.73 4.79 7.49
N ASN A 147 0.37 3.54 7.19
CA ASN A 147 1.11 2.35 7.58
C ASN A 147 2.17 1.97 6.52
N LEU A 148 3.23 1.27 6.96
CA LEU A 148 4.17 0.61 6.03
C LEU A 148 3.63 -0.72 5.53
N THR A 149 2.83 -1.40 6.35
CA THR A 149 2.34 -2.75 6.09
C THR A 149 0.86 -2.87 6.43
N ALA A 150 0.15 -3.78 5.75
CA ALA A 150 -1.23 -4.13 6.09
C ALA A 150 -1.46 -5.62 5.89
N LYS A 151 -2.23 -6.23 6.78
CA LYS A 151 -2.76 -7.59 6.62
C LYS A 151 -4.22 -7.49 6.18
N VAL A 152 -4.52 -7.99 4.98
CA VAL A 152 -5.88 -7.99 4.42
C VAL A 152 -6.22 -9.42 4.02
N GLY A 153 -7.22 -10.00 4.69
CA GLY A 153 -7.45 -11.44 4.64
C GLY A 153 -6.22 -12.22 5.13
N THR A 154 -5.75 -13.17 4.33
CA THR A 154 -4.52 -13.95 4.63
C THR A 154 -3.26 -13.39 3.96
N SER A 155 -3.36 -12.24 3.28
CA SER A 155 -2.25 -11.63 2.56
C SER A 155 -1.68 -10.45 3.34
N VAL A 156 -0.35 -10.30 3.34
CA VAL A 156 0.33 -9.09 3.82
C VAL A 156 0.79 -8.26 2.63
N PHE A 157 0.51 -6.96 2.70
CA PHE A 157 0.87 -5.96 1.71
C PHE A 157 1.96 -5.06 2.29
N VAL A 158 2.95 -4.77 1.46
CA VAL A 158 4.11 -3.93 1.80
C VAL A 158 4.68 -3.35 0.51
N HIS A 159 5.38 -2.22 0.59
CA HIS A 159 5.99 -1.64 -0.59
C HIS A 159 7.17 -2.47 -1.15
N GLY A 160 8.21 -2.74 -0.35
CA GLY A 160 9.39 -3.50 -0.79
C GLY A 160 9.33 -4.98 -0.43
N GLY A 161 9.29 -5.28 0.87
CA GLY A 161 9.26 -6.63 1.41
C GLY A 161 9.60 -6.68 2.91
N ILE A 162 9.08 -7.66 3.64
CA ILE A 162 9.31 -7.78 5.10
C ILE A 162 10.30 -8.90 5.38
N HIS A 163 11.56 -8.55 5.61
CA HIS A 163 12.59 -9.51 6.05
C HIS A 163 12.24 -10.09 7.44
N PRO A 164 12.64 -11.35 7.79
CA PRO A 164 12.33 -11.96 9.09
C PRO A 164 12.67 -11.10 10.32
N SER A 165 13.75 -10.31 10.25
CA SER A 165 14.14 -9.36 11.31
C SER A 165 13.09 -8.29 11.62
N PHE A 166 12.18 -8.00 10.69
CA PHE A 166 11.01 -7.14 10.89
C PHE A 166 9.73 -7.96 11.06
N ALA A 167 9.63 -9.12 10.41
CA ALA A 167 8.47 -10.00 10.52
C ALA A 167 8.18 -10.44 11.96
N GLN A 168 9.22 -10.63 12.78
CA GLN A 168 9.09 -10.95 14.21
C GLN A 168 8.31 -9.92 15.03
N GLU A 169 8.15 -8.69 14.53
CA GLU A 169 7.37 -7.63 15.17
C GLU A 169 5.88 -7.70 14.80
N GLY A 170 5.53 -8.49 13.79
CA GLY A 170 4.21 -8.48 13.18
C GLY A 170 3.91 -7.20 12.39
N VAL A 171 2.79 -7.21 11.66
CA VAL A 171 2.30 -6.04 10.90
C VAL A 171 2.11 -4.83 11.81
N GLU A 172 1.44 -5.02 12.95
CA GLU A 172 1.15 -3.93 13.89
C GLU A 172 2.41 -3.39 14.59
N GLY A 173 3.39 -4.24 14.91
CA GLY A 173 4.65 -3.79 15.52
C GLY A 173 5.47 -2.93 14.56
N ILE A 174 5.52 -3.30 13.27
CA ILE A 174 6.14 -2.47 12.22
C ILE A 174 5.45 -1.10 12.12
N ASN A 175 4.12 -1.08 12.08
CA ASN A 175 3.35 0.15 11.98
C ASN A 175 3.46 1.02 13.24
N LEU A 176 3.54 0.42 14.43
CA LEU A 176 3.78 1.13 15.68
C LEU A 176 5.14 1.83 15.68
N LYS A 177 6.21 1.11 15.32
CA LYS A 177 7.56 1.68 15.21
C LYS A 177 7.62 2.81 14.19
N THR A 178 6.86 2.68 13.10
CA THR A 178 6.71 3.74 12.08
C THR A 178 6.13 5.00 12.71
N ARG A 179 4.98 4.90 13.41
CA ARG A 179 4.33 6.04 14.07
C ARG A 179 5.19 6.68 15.14
N GLN A 180 5.99 5.88 15.86
CA GLN A 180 6.90 6.37 16.90
C GLN A 180 8.10 7.15 16.35
N THR A 181 8.47 6.96 15.08
CA THR A 181 9.72 7.50 14.52
C THR A 181 9.51 8.46 13.35
N ILE A 182 8.40 8.40 12.62
CA ILE A 182 8.22 9.14 11.36
C ILE A 182 8.41 10.67 11.53
N LEU A 183 7.94 11.27 12.62
CA LEU A 183 8.11 12.70 12.86
C LEU A 183 9.58 13.07 13.13
N ASP A 184 10.27 12.32 13.99
CA ASP A 184 11.69 12.53 14.28
C ASP A 184 12.56 12.26 13.04
N TYR A 185 12.18 11.28 12.22
CA TYR A 185 12.83 10.99 10.95
C TYR A 185 12.71 12.18 9.99
N VAL A 186 11.52 12.77 9.88
CA VAL A 186 11.25 13.96 9.07
C VAL A 186 12.03 15.17 9.57
N GLU A 187 11.94 15.48 10.86
CA GLU A 187 12.63 16.62 11.48
C GLU A 187 14.15 16.51 11.33
N SER A 188 14.68 15.31 11.52
CA SER A 188 16.11 15.03 11.38
C SER A 188 16.59 14.94 9.93
N ARG A 189 15.70 15.08 8.94
CA ARG A 189 15.98 14.91 7.50
C ARG A 189 16.57 13.54 7.16
N GLY A 190 15.89 12.51 7.64
CA GLY A 190 16.21 11.11 7.39
C GLY A 190 17.38 10.54 8.18
N ARG A 191 17.83 11.24 9.24
CA ARG A 191 19.00 10.82 10.04
C ARG A 191 18.64 10.04 11.30
N HIS A 192 17.44 10.23 11.83
CA HIS A 192 16.99 9.58 13.06
C HIS A 192 15.98 8.47 12.76
N ASP A 193 16.49 7.23 12.64
CA ASP A 193 15.68 6.01 12.49
C ASP A 193 16.22 4.92 13.44
N PRO A 194 15.90 4.99 14.74
CA PRO A 194 16.43 4.05 15.73
C PRO A 194 15.99 2.60 15.46
N TYR A 195 14.83 2.41 14.83
CA TYR A 195 14.29 1.09 14.50
C TYR A 195 14.71 0.57 13.12
N LYS A 196 15.36 1.42 12.30
CA LYS A 196 15.79 1.12 10.94
C LYS A 196 14.65 0.75 9.99
N VAL A 197 13.41 1.14 10.31
CA VAL A 197 12.21 0.80 9.51
C VAL A 197 12.21 1.50 8.14
N PHE A 198 12.95 2.59 8.00
CA PHE A 198 13.13 3.32 6.74
C PHE A 198 14.50 3.05 6.09
N GLY A 199 15.30 2.15 6.68
CA GLY A 199 16.62 1.76 6.15
C GLY A 199 16.52 0.79 4.97
N GLY A 200 17.67 0.47 4.36
CA GLY A 200 17.75 -0.38 3.15
C GLY A 200 17.26 -1.82 3.31
N HIS A 201 17.28 -2.36 4.54
CA HIS A 201 16.66 -3.66 4.86
C HIS A 201 15.22 -3.52 5.39
N GLY A 202 14.72 -2.29 5.53
CA GLY A 202 13.39 -1.99 6.02
C GLY A 202 12.29 -2.32 5.02
N PRO A 203 11.02 -2.32 5.46
CA PRO A 203 9.88 -2.75 4.65
C PRO A 203 9.71 -2.05 3.29
N THR A 204 10.15 -0.79 3.16
CA THR A 204 10.01 -0.01 1.93
C THR A 204 11.20 -0.11 0.97
N TRP A 205 12.30 -0.77 1.35
CA TRP A 205 13.51 -0.87 0.50
C TRP A 205 13.97 -2.30 0.23
N TYR A 206 13.51 -3.28 1.01
CA TYR A 206 13.99 -4.64 0.88
C TYR A 206 13.55 -5.28 -0.45
N ARG A 207 14.53 -5.68 -1.28
CA ARG A 207 14.29 -6.27 -2.62
C ARG A 207 14.58 -7.77 -2.71
N GLY A 208 14.95 -8.42 -1.60
CA GLY A 208 15.41 -9.82 -1.62
C GLY A 208 14.40 -10.75 -2.27
N TYR A 209 13.11 -10.64 -1.90
CA TYR A 209 12.04 -11.47 -2.46
C TYR A 209 11.81 -11.26 -3.96
N ALA A 210 12.27 -10.16 -4.55
CA ALA A 210 12.17 -9.90 -5.98
C ALA A 210 13.43 -10.30 -6.76
N LEU A 211 14.62 -10.16 -6.18
CA LEU A 211 15.90 -10.21 -6.90
C LEU A 211 16.81 -11.39 -6.53
N ASP A 212 16.70 -11.95 -5.34
CA ASP A 212 17.61 -13.00 -4.88
C ASP A 212 17.15 -14.38 -5.39
N ASP A 213 18.04 -15.15 -6.01
CA ASP A 213 17.79 -16.51 -6.52
C ASP A 213 18.33 -17.61 -5.58
N GLY A 214 18.85 -17.25 -4.41
CA GLY A 214 19.33 -18.17 -3.39
C GLY A 214 18.22 -18.87 -2.61
N ASN A 215 18.39 -19.00 -1.30
CA ASN A 215 17.42 -19.62 -0.39
C ASN A 215 16.21 -18.72 -0.06
N ILE A 216 15.86 -17.80 -0.96
CA ILE A 216 14.92 -16.71 -0.69
C ILE A 216 13.52 -17.22 -0.31
N CYS A 217 13.09 -18.36 -0.83
CA CYS A 217 11.78 -18.94 -0.51
C CYS A 217 11.72 -19.46 0.93
N SER A 218 12.82 -19.97 1.48
CA SER A 218 12.87 -20.35 2.91
C SER A 218 12.85 -19.13 3.82
N ILE A 219 13.53 -18.05 3.42
CA ILE A 219 13.50 -16.76 4.14
C ILE A 219 12.09 -16.14 4.09
N LEU A 220 11.41 -16.28 2.96
CA LEU A 220 10.01 -15.85 2.82
C LEU A 220 9.08 -16.68 3.70
N ASP A 221 9.26 -18.00 3.73
CA ASP A 221 8.45 -18.90 4.55
C ASP A 221 8.59 -18.56 6.04
N GLU A 222 9.81 -18.29 6.52
CA GLU A 222 10.04 -17.82 7.90
C GLU A 222 9.31 -16.51 8.18
N ALA A 223 9.41 -15.53 7.28
CA ALA A 223 8.73 -14.25 7.45
C ALA A 223 7.20 -14.40 7.45
N LEU A 224 6.65 -15.23 6.56
CA LEU A 224 5.21 -15.45 6.47
C LEU A 224 4.66 -16.22 7.68
N ASP A 225 5.40 -17.19 8.20
CA ASP A 225 5.03 -17.89 9.44
C ASP A 225 5.01 -16.91 10.64
N LEU A 226 6.00 -16.01 10.76
CA LEU A 226 6.02 -14.95 11.79
C LEU A 226 4.88 -13.93 11.65
N LEU A 227 4.46 -13.62 10.42
CA LEU A 227 3.36 -12.70 10.12
C LEU A 227 1.98 -13.38 10.16
N GLU A 228 1.95 -14.71 10.33
CA GLU A 228 0.78 -15.56 10.22
C GLU A 228 0.00 -15.34 8.91
N ALA A 229 0.71 -15.26 7.79
CA ALA A 229 0.16 -14.92 6.47
C ALA A 229 0.49 -15.99 5.43
N ASP A 230 -0.37 -16.13 4.41
CA ASP A 230 -0.17 -17.09 3.34
C ASP A 230 0.76 -16.55 2.24
N ARG A 231 0.76 -15.23 2.06
CA ARG A 231 1.45 -14.55 0.97
C ARG A 231 1.81 -13.10 1.30
N MET A 232 2.85 -12.61 0.63
CA MET A 232 3.33 -11.23 0.65
C MET A 232 3.19 -10.62 -0.74
N VAL A 233 2.52 -9.48 -0.82
CA VAL A 233 2.31 -8.72 -2.06
C VAL A 233 3.14 -7.43 -1.99
N MET A 234 3.96 -7.20 -3.03
CA MET A 234 5.04 -6.21 -3.04
C MET A 234 5.09 -5.40 -4.33
N GLY A 235 5.39 -4.11 -4.20
CA GLY A 235 5.77 -3.19 -5.29
C GLY A 235 7.29 -3.04 -5.42
N HIS A 236 7.76 -1.79 -5.56
CA HIS A 236 9.16 -1.30 -5.46
C HIS A 236 10.17 -1.81 -6.51
N THR A 237 10.04 -3.06 -6.93
CA THR A 237 10.94 -3.72 -7.88
C THR A 237 10.22 -3.97 -9.19
N VAL A 238 10.43 -3.03 -10.12
CA VAL A 238 9.86 -3.03 -11.46
C VAL A 238 10.07 -4.36 -12.18
N GLN A 239 8.96 -5.03 -12.48
CA GLN A 239 8.86 -6.14 -13.40
C GLN A 239 8.85 -5.59 -14.84
N ARG A 240 10.03 -5.57 -15.47
CA ARG A 240 10.27 -4.85 -16.74
C ARG A 240 9.52 -5.39 -17.96
N ASP A 241 8.95 -6.59 -17.88
CA ASP A 241 8.12 -7.16 -18.93
C ASP A 241 6.65 -6.71 -18.83
N GLY A 242 6.31 -5.89 -17.84
CA GLY A 242 4.97 -5.37 -17.63
C GLY A 242 4.01 -6.38 -17.00
N MET A 243 4.52 -7.50 -16.49
CA MET A 243 3.70 -8.59 -15.97
C MET A 243 3.82 -8.73 -14.45
N ILE A 244 2.71 -9.02 -13.80
CA ILE A 244 2.69 -9.45 -12.40
C ILE A 244 3.31 -10.84 -12.32
N HIS A 245 4.33 -10.98 -11.48
CA HIS A 245 5.04 -12.24 -11.27
C HIS A 245 4.79 -12.81 -9.89
N THR A 246 4.84 -14.14 -9.81
CA THR A 246 4.78 -14.87 -8.55
C THR A 246 6.06 -15.67 -8.36
N ARG A 247 6.58 -15.69 -7.13
CA ARG A 247 7.70 -16.56 -6.73
C ARG A 247 7.28 -17.45 -5.57
N CYS A 248 8.08 -18.48 -5.30
CA CYS A 248 7.90 -19.37 -4.14
C CYS A 248 6.49 -19.99 -4.07
N GLY A 249 5.99 -20.51 -5.20
CA GLY A 249 4.66 -21.12 -5.27
C GLY A 249 3.50 -20.15 -5.07
N GLY A 250 3.68 -18.86 -5.36
CA GLY A 250 2.61 -17.84 -5.19
C GLY A 250 2.63 -17.13 -3.84
N LYS A 251 3.60 -17.46 -2.97
CA LYS A 251 3.77 -16.80 -1.66
C LYS A 251 4.35 -15.39 -1.77
N ALA A 252 5.16 -15.10 -2.80
CA ALA A 252 5.60 -13.76 -3.13
C ALA A 252 4.93 -13.31 -4.41
N VAL A 253 4.25 -12.16 -4.39
CA VAL A 253 3.56 -11.57 -5.55
C VAL A 253 4.12 -10.18 -5.82
N LEU A 254 4.69 -9.98 -7.00
CA LEU A 254 5.37 -8.75 -7.41
C LEU A 254 4.46 -7.97 -8.36
N ILE A 255 3.95 -6.83 -7.90
CA ILE A 255 2.91 -6.05 -8.59
C ILE A 255 3.37 -4.68 -9.11
N ASP A 256 4.62 -4.28 -8.84
CA ASP A 256 5.24 -3.17 -9.57
C ASP A 256 5.62 -3.64 -10.97
N ILE A 257 4.77 -3.34 -11.94
CA ILE A 257 4.96 -3.70 -13.34
C ILE A 257 5.49 -2.53 -14.17
N GLY A 258 5.99 -1.47 -13.54
CA GLY A 258 6.40 -0.24 -14.25
C GLY A 258 5.20 0.49 -14.86
N ILE A 259 4.18 0.77 -14.04
CA ILE A 259 2.93 1.40 -14.48
C ILE A 259 3.22 2.76 -15.11
N SER A 260 3.90 3.66 -14.42
CA SER A 260 4.17 5.02 -14.92
C SER A 260 4.84 5.01 -16.30
N HIS A 261 4.46 5.97 -17.15
CA HIS A 261 5.06 6.15 -18.47
C HIS A 261 6.58 6.40 -18.43
N VAL A 262 7.12 6.85 -17.30
CA VAL A 262 8.57 7.04 -17.09
C VAL A 262 9.36 5.73 -16.99
N TYR A 263 8.68 4.62 -16.75
CA TYR A 263 9.28 3.27 -16.71
C TYR A 263 8.91 2.49 -17.97
N GLY A 264 7.76 1.81 -17.96
CA GLY A 264 7.30 0.98 -19.08
C GLY A 264 5.93 1.37 -19.60
N GLY A 265 5.15 2.12 -18.82
CA GLY A 265 3.83 2.52 -19.25
C GLY A 265 2.86 1.34 -19.33
N HIS A 266 2.93 0.41 -18.38
CA HIS A 266 2.06 -0.75 -18.34
C HIS A 266 0.75 -0.47 -17.60
N PHE A 267 -0.22 -1.38 -17.73
CA PHE A 267 -1.52 -1.29 -17.05
C PHE A 267 -1.82 -2.61 -16.39
N GLY A 268 -1.93 -2.64 -15.07
CA GLY A 268 -2.22 -3.88 -14.37
C GLY A 268 -2.61 -3.68 -12.92
N ALA A 269 -3.43 -4.62 -12.42
CA ALA A 269 -3.79 -4.74 -11.03
C ALA A 269 -3.83 -6.23 -10.64
N LEU A 270 -3.53 -6.53 -9.39
CA LEU A 270 -3.76 -7.86 -8.81
C LEU A 270 -5.17 -7.92 -8.24
N GLU A 271 -5.93 -8.94 -8.59
CA GLU A 271 -7.20 -9.30 -7.94
C GLU A 271 -7.00 -10.54 -7.08
N ILE A 272 -7.48 -10.49 -5.84
CA ILE A 272 -7.51 -11.62 -4.90
C ILE A 272 -8.95 -11.86 -4.46
N VAL A 273 -9.42 -13.11 -4.62
CA VAL A 273 -10.72 -13.57 -4.10
C VAL A 273 -10.48 -14.91 -3.41
N GLY A 274 -10.50 -14.91 -2.08
CA GLY A 274 -10.07 -16.05 -1.28
C GLY A 274 -8.61 -16.42 -1.57
N ASP A 275 -8.40 -17.61 -2.15
CA ASP A 275 -7.08 -18.12 -2.52
C ASP A 275 -6.73 -17.92 -4.00
N GLU A 276 -7.63 -17.35 -4.79
CA GLU A 276 -7.38 -17.13 -6.21
C GLU A 276 -6.67 -15.81 -6.45
N LEU A 277 -5.53 -15.87 -7.15
CA LEU A 277 -4.77 -14.72 -7.63
C LEU A 277 -5.01 -14.54 -9.14
N THR A 278 -5.47 -13.37 -9.54
CA THR A 278 -5.70 -13.01 -10.95
C THR A 278 -5.05 -11.67 -11.27
N ALA A 279 -4.18 -11.63 -12.27
CA ALA A 279 -3.71 -10.38 -12.83
C ALA A 279 -4.77 -9.81 -13.80
N LEU A 280 -5.18 -8.57 -13.56
CA LEU A 280 -6.09 -7.80 -14.39
C LEU A 280 -5.25 -6.90 -15.30
N TYR A 281 -5.35 -7.07 -16.61
CA TYR A 281 -4.74 -6.21 -17.62
C TYR A 281 -5.83 -5.57 -18.48
N ARG A 282 -5.45 -4.59 -19.29
CA ARG A 282 -6.40 -3.89 -20.18
C ARG A 282 -7.03 -4.81 -21.22
N ASP A 283 -6.29 -5.82 -21.67
CA ASP A 283 -6.66 -6.76 -22.73
C ASP A 283 -7.15 -8.11 -22.21
N GLY A 284 -7.16 -8.33 -20.89
CA GLY A 284 -7.68 -9.57 -20.33
C GLY A 284 -7.32 -9.82 -18.88
N ARG A 285 -7.75 -10.98 -18.40
CA ARG A 285 -7.49 -11.49 -17.05
C ARG A 285 -6.61 -12.74 -17.14
N ARG A 286 -5.58 -12.84 -16.30
CA ARG A 286 -4.70 -14.00 -16.24
C ARG A 286 -4.62 -14.54 -14.82
N ARG A 287 -5.06 -15.78 -14.63
CA ARG A 287 -4.87 -16.50 -13.36
C ARG A 287 -3.38 -16.72 -13.12
N LEU A 288 -2.92 -16.40 -11.92
CA LEU A 288 -1.53 -16.62 -11.49
C LEU A 288 -1.40 -18.01 -10.86
N LEU A 289 -0.22 -18.61 -11.01
CA LEU A 289 0.06 -19.93 -10.45
C LEU A 289 0.25 -19.82 -8.94
N VAL A 290 -0.46 -20.65 -8.20
CA VAL A 290 -0.32 -20.80 -6.75
C VAL A 290 -0.12 -22.28 -6.49
N ASP A 291 1.01 -22.63 -5.88
CA ASP A 291 1.28 -24.00 -5.47
C ASP A 291 0.52 -24.28 -4.17
N ARG A 292 -0.55 -25.08 -4.29
CA ARG A 292 -1.38 -25.48 -3.17
C ARG A 292 -0.67 -26.61 -2.43
N GLY A 293 0.36 -26.26 -1.65
CA GLY A 293 0.91 -27.18 -0.64
C GLY A 293 -0.24 -27.74 0.22
N ARG A 294 -0.16 -29.03 0.61
CA ARG A 294 -1.24 -29.72 1.35
C ARG A 294 -1.73 -28.86 2.54
N PRO A 295 -3.04 -28.80 2.79
CA PRO A 295 -3.56 -28.02 3.92
C PRO A 295 -2.85 -28.42 5.22
N LYS A 296 -2.29 -27.44 5.94
CA LYS A 296 -1.79 -27.65 7.31
C LYS A 296 -2.96 -28.25 8.09
N MET A 297 -2.85 -29.51 8.54
CA MET A 297 -3.88 -30.13 9.36
C MET A 297 -4.04 -29.27 10.61
N ILE A 298 -5.21 -28.64 10.73
CA ILE A 298 -5.63 -27.98 11.95
C ILE A 298 -5.76 -29.11 12.97
N HIS A 299 -4.82 -29.20 13.92
CA HIS A 299 -5.01 -30.03 15.10
C HIS A 299 -6.17 -29.40 15.88
N GLN A 300 -7.37 -29.93 15.69
CA GLN A 300 -8.44 -29.78 16.67
C GLN A 300 -7.95 -30.52 17.92
N GLU A 301 -7.61 -29.77 18.96
CA GLU A 301 -7.48 -30.30 20.30
C GLU A 301 -8.85 -30.87 20.71
N LEU A 302 -8.85 -32.17 21.04
CA LEU A 302 -9.95 -32.89 21.68
C LEU A 302 -9.83 -32.76 23.20
#